data_AF-A0A7X3RRF3-F1
#
_entry.id   AF-A0A7X3RRF3-F1
#
_cell.length_a   1.000
_cell.length_b   1.000
_cell.length_c   1.000
_cell.angle_alpha   90.00
_cell.angle_beta   90.00
_cell.angle_gamma   90.00
#
_symmetry.space_group_name_H-M   'P 1'
#
loop_
_entity.id
_entity.type
_entity.pdbx_description
1 polymer ?
#
loop_
_entity_poly.entity_id
_entity_poly.type
_entity_poly.pdbx_seq_one_letter_code
_entity_poly.pdbx_strand_id
1 'polypeptide(L)' 'MKREDYYQWAERAAQWGAEYLTTLEDRPVRAQTAPGEIAAMLPLSPPEEPAGMETIFADFERIVPDGMTHWQHRR' A
#
# COMPACT_ATOMS: atom_id res chain seq x y z
N MET A 1 -5.12 15.44 7.67
CA MET A 1 -5.52 14.57 8.80
C MET A 1 -5.51 15.37 10.09
N LYS A 2 -6.58 15.31 10.89
CA LYS A 2 -6.63 15.93 12.22
C LYS A 2 -6.04 14.98 13.26
N ARG A 3 -5.69 15.50 14.44
CA ARG A 3 -5.15 14.67 15.54
C ARG A 3 -6.13 13.57 15.99
N GLU A 4 -7.42 13.87 15.94
CA GLU A 4 -8.50 12.94 16.30
C GLU A 4 -8.57 11.73 15.35
N ASP A 5 -8.27 11.94 14.07
CA ASP A 5 -8.30 10.87 13.05
C ASP A 5 -7.11 9.91 13.16
N TYR A 6 -6.02 10.33 13.82
CA TYR A 6 -4.76 9.57 13.85
C TYR A 6 -4.95 8.15 14.38
N TYR A 7 -5.73 8.00 15.46
CA TYR A 7 -5.93 6.70 16.09
C TYR A 7 -6.63 5.71 15.15
N GLN A 8 -7.68 6.17 14.45
CA GLN A 8 -8.41 5.36 13.46
C GLN A 8 -7.48 4.87 12.34
N TRP A 9 -6.62 5.76 11.81
CA TRP A 9 -5.69 5.38 10.75
C TRP A 9 -4.57 4.46 11.22
N ALA A 10 -4.08 4.66 12.46
CA ALA A 10 -3.11 3.76 13.06
C ALA A 10 -3.67 2.35 13.25
N GLU A 11 -4.92 2.23 13.72
CA GLU A 11 -5.62 0.96 13.84
C GLU A 11 -5.80 0.29 12.47
N ARG A 12 -6.27 1.03 11.47
CA ARG A 12 -6.46 0.51 10.11
C ARG A 12 -5.16 0.02 9.47
N ALA A 13 -4.06 0.77 9.63
CA ALA A 13 -2.75 0.39 9.14
C ALA A 13 -2.21 -0.86 9.85
N ALA A 14 -2.40 -0.96 11.17
CA ALA A 14 -2.00 -2.13 11.95
C ALA A 14 -2.79 -3.39 11.53
N GLN A 15 -4.10 -3.25 11.34
CA GLN A 15 -4.95 -4.34 10.85
C GLN A 15 -4.50 -4.81 9.46
N TRP A 16 -4.29 -3.87 8.52
CA TRP A 16 -3.79 -4.20 7.19
C TRP A 16 -2.45 -4.94 7.24
N GLY A 17 -1.52 -4.47 8.08
CA GLY A 17 -0.21 -5.11 8.25
C GLY A 17 -0.32 -6.53 8.79
N ALA A 18 -1.21 -6.77 9.76
CA ALA A 18 -1.47 -8.10 10.28
C ALA A 18 -2.05 -9.04 9.22
N GLU A 19 -3.05 -8.59 8.46
CA GLU A 19 -3.68 -9.34 7.35
C GLU A 19 -2.71 -9.62 6.20
N TYR A 20 -1.85 -8.66 5.87
CA TYR A 20 -0.79 -8.84 4.87
C TYR A 20 0.16 -9.96 5.29
N LEU A 21 0.62 -9.97 6.54
CA LEU A 21 1.54 -10.99 7.04
C LEU A 21 0.93 -12.39 7.07
N THR A 22 -0.38 -12.53 7.32
CA THR A 22 -1.07 -13.83 7.29
C THR A 22 -1.33 -14.35 5.88
N THR A 23 -1.41 -13.47 4.89
CA THR A 23 -1.65 -13.82 3.47
C THR A 23 -0.36 -13.91 2.64
N LEU A 24 0.81 -13.69 3.25
CA LEU A 24 2.10 -13.66 2.56
C LEU A 24 2.44 -14.97 1.84
N GLU A 25 2.08 -16.12 2.40
CA GLU A 25 2.43 -17.44 1.84
C GLU A 25 1.77 -17.72 0.49
N ASP A 26 0.67 -17.02 0.19
CA ASP A 26 -0.08 -17.15 -1.06
C ASP A 26 0.40 -16.16 -2.14
N ARG A 27 1.32 -15.25 -1.80
CA ARG A 27 1.82 -14.20 -2.70
C ARG A 27 3.17 -14.59 -3.33
N PRO A 28 3.42 -14.22 -4.61
CA PRO A 28 4.74 -14.44 -5.21
C PRO A 28 5.80 -13.58 -4.51
N VAL A 29 6.96 -14.15 -4.15
CA VAL A 29 8.05 -13.41 -3.45
C VAL A 29 8.45 -12.12 -4.17
N ARG A 30 8.53 -12.17 -5.51
CA ARG A 30 8.86 -11.01 -6.36
C ARG A 30 7.60 -10.55 -7.08
N ALA A 31 7.46 -9.23 -7.19
CA ALA A 31 6.46 -8.60 -8.04
C ALA A 31 6.47 -9.17 -9.47
N GLN A 32 5.28 -9.31 -10.05
CA GLN A 32 5.08 -9.80 -11.42
C GLN A 32 4.81 -8.64 -12.40
N THR A 33 5.51 -7.52 -12.21
CA THR A 33 5.30 -6.28 -12.97
C THR A 33 6.45 -5.98 -13.94
N ALA A 34 6.14 -5.28 -15.03
CA ALA A 34 7.15 -4.76 -15.94
C ALA A 34 7.80 -3.47 -15.39
N PRO A 35 9.04 -3.14 -15.82
CA PRO A 35 9.65 -1.85 -15.49
C PRO A 35 8.74 -0.68 -15.87
N GLY A 36 8.42 0.18 -14.90
CA GLY A 36 7.59 1.37 -15.08
C GLY A 36 6.08 1.16 -14.88
N GLU A 37 5.60 -0.08 -14.74
CA GLU A 37 4.16 -0.38 -14.61
C GLU A 37 3.54 0.28 -13.37
N ILE A 38 4.19 0.17 -12.21
CA ILE A 38 3.76 0.82 -10.97
C ILE A 38 3.78 2.35 -11.08
N ALA A 39 4.81 2.90 -11.72
CA ALA A 39 4.92 4.35 -11.92
C ALA A 39 3.81 4.89 -12.81
N ALA A 40 3.38 4.12 -13.82
CA ALA A 40 2.26 4.48 -14.69
C ALA A 40 0.89 4.49 -13.99
N MET A 41 0.78 3.89 -12.79
CA MET A 41 -0.44 3.94 -11.97
C MET A 41 -0.56 5.24 -11.16
N LEU A 42 0.50 6.06 -11.11
CA LEU A 42 0.54 7.31 -10.36
C LEU A 42 0.28 8.51 -11.29
N PRO A 43 -0.29 9.62 -10.75
CA PRO A 43 -0.32 10.88 -11.47
C PRO A 43 1.08 11.36 -11.87
N LEU A 44 1.18 12.03 -13.03
CA LEU A 44 2.45 12.54 -13.55
C LEU A 44 3.06 13.67 -12.70
N SER A 45 2.25 14.32 -11.87
CA SER A 45 2.64 15.41 -10.98
C SER A 45 2.00 15.21 -9.61
N PRO A 46 2.64 15.69 -8.54
CA PRO A 46 2.04 15.66 -7.21
C PRO A 46 0.74 16.50 -7.16
N PRO A 47 -0.18 16.20 -6.23
CA PRO A 47 -1.38 17.00 -6.05
C PRO A 47 -1.02 18.40 -5.51
N GLU A 48 -1.74 19.42 -5.98
CA GLU A 48 -1.58 20.80 -5.49
C GLU A 48 -2.20 20.98 -4.10
N GLU A 49 -3.28 20.24 -3.82
CA GLU A 49 -4.00 20.25 -2.56
C GLU A 49 -3.80 18.95 -1.78
N PRO A 50 -3.96 18.96 -0.45
CA PRO A 50 -3.87 17.74 0.36
C PRO A 50 -4.89 16.68 -0.07
N ALA A 51 -4.43 15.46 -0.30
CA ALA A 51 -5.31 14.30 -0.47
C ALA A 51 -5.86 13.82 0.88
N GLY A 52 -7.10 13.32 0.87
CA GLY A 52 -7.69 12.65 2.03
C GLY A 52 -6.97 11.33 2.34
N MET A 53 -6.95 10.93 3.61
CA MET A 53 -6.29 9.66 3.98
C MET A 53 -6.99 8.44 3.37
N GLU A 54 -8.30 8.46 3.19
CA GLU A 54 -9.03 7.42 2.44
C GLU A 54 -8.45 7.23 1.04
N THR A 55 -8.22 8.32 0.30
CA THR A 55 -7.64 8.26 -1.06
C THR A 55 -6.24 7.67 -1.01
N ILE A 56 -5.40 8.15 -0.09
CA ILE A 56 -4.02 7.67 0.06
C ILE A 56 -3.99 6.18 0.41
N PHE A 57 -4.83 5.74 1.35
CA PHE A 57 -4.85 4.35 1.79
C PHE A 57 -5.41 3.42 0.72
N ALA A 58 -6.44 3.85 -0.03
CA ALA A 58 -6.98 3.09 -1.16
C ALA A 58 -5.96 2.95 -2.29
N ASP A 59 -5.22 4.01 -2.62
CA ASP A 59 -4.13 3.94 -3.59
C ASP A 59 -2.98 3.05 -3.11
N PHE A 60 -2.64 3.13 -1.82
CA PHE A 60 -1.68 2.21 -1.23
C PHE A 60 -2.13 0.75 -1.42
N GLU A 61 -3.34 0.38 -1.00
CA GLU A 61 -3.86 -1.00 -1.11
C GLU A 61 -3.90 -1.50 -2.56
N ARG A 62 -4.18 -0.61 -3.52
CA ARG A 62 -4.30 -0.93 -4.94
C ARG A 62 -2.97 -1.01 -5.69
N ILE A 63 -2.01 -0.13 -5.38
CA ILE A 63 -0.80 0.08 -6.19
C ILE A 63 0.41 -0.65 -5.59
N VAL A 64 0.57 -0.58 -4.27
CA VAL A 64 1.86 -0.91 -3.65
C VAL A 64 2.05 -2.42 -3.46
N PRO A 65 1.10 -3.19 -2.88
CA PRO A 65 1.35 -4.57 -2.46
C PRO A 65 1.88 -5.47 -3.59
N ASP A 66 1.30 -5.39 -4.78
CA ASP A 66 1.65 -6.27 -5.90
C ASP A 66 2.93 -5.82 -6.64
N GLY A 67 3.39 -4.60 -6.36
CA GLY A 67 4.65 -4.04 -6.87
C GLY A 67 5.86 -4.31 -5.96
N MET A 68 5.67 -4.95 -4.80
CA MET A 68 6.74 -5.17 -3.83
C MET A 68 7.47 -6.49 -4.02
N THR A 69 8.71 -6.55 -3.52
CA THR A 69 9.31 -7.85 -3.14
C THR A 69 8.91 -8.14 -1.70
N HIS A 70 8.27 -9.28 -1.46
CA HIS A 70 7.78 -9.71 -0.16
C HIS A 70 8.89 -10.38 0.66
N TRP A 71 9.79 -9.58 1.22
CA TRP A 71 10.99 -10.07 1.94
C TRP A 71 10.70 -10.92 3.18
N GLN A 72 9.52 -10.77 3.79
CA GLN A 72 9.10 -11.52 4.97
C GLN A 72 8.53 -12.91 4.62
N HIS A 73 8.54 -13.28 3.34
CA HIS A 73 8.10 -14.59 2.88
C HIS A 73 8.99 -15.71 3.45
N ARG A 74 8.39 -16.85 3.82
CA ARG A 74 9.07 -17.98 4.50
C ARG A 74 9.81 -18.96 3.56
N ARG A 75 9.89 -18.65 2.27
CA ARG A 75 10.55 -19.47 1.24
C ARG A 75 11.58 -18.64 0.50
#